data_AF-A0A947YSN2-F1
#
_entry.id   AF-A0A947YSN2-F1
#
_cell.length_a   1.000
_cell.length_b   1.000
_cell.length_c   1.000
_cell.angle_alpha   90.00
_cell.angle_beta   90.00
_cell.angle_gamma   90.00
#
_symmetry.space_group_name_H-M   'P 1'
#
loop_
_entity.id
_entity.type
_entity.pdbx_description
1 polymer ?
#
loop_
_entity_poly.entity_id
_entity_poly.type
_entity_poly.pdbx_seq_one_letter_code
_entity_poly.pdbx_strand_id
1 'polypeptide(L)'
;MMINWERWGFKGNPYNQDPIHEFELDLFVGREKELKMCQAGLATENARIVIEGSRGVGTTSLGNYLRYTLLKKKDYWTPIVEIAVGNNWNQDMLMANTIAALCWSLEQRHPELIKDRKYKEIKMIIQQVQEKYKSYGAQILGFGANSVRHDNCCQVSKLYQE
;
A
#
# COMPACT_ATOMS: atom_id res chain seq x y z
N MET A 1 -18.13 -5.10 24.94
CA MET A 1 -19.13 -4.12 24.47
C MET A 1 -18.45 -3.24 23.42
N MET A 2 -18.79 -3.38 22.13
CA MET A 2 -18.28 -2.48 21.10
C MET A 2 -19.02 -1.13 21.22
N ILE A 3 -18.29 -0.05 21.47
CA ILE A 3 -18.82 1.31 21.42
C ILE A 3 -19.10 1.64 19.95
N ASN A 4 -20.35 1.98 19.63
CA ASN A 4 -20.73 2.44 18.30
C ASN A 4 -20.60 3.98 18.24
N TRP A 5 -19.44 4.44 17.77
CA TRP A 5 -19.08 5.86 17.66
C TRP A 5 -19.96 6.64 16.68
N GLU A 6 -20.58 5.98 15.71
CA GLU A 6 -21.47 6.60 14.72
C GLU A 6 -22.72 7.21 15.37
N ARG A 7 -23.19 6.61 16.47
CA ARG A 7 -24.32 7.15 17.25
C ARG A 7 -24.01 8.49 17.91
N TRP A 8 -22.74 8.85 18.04
CA TRP A 8 -22.29 10.12 18.58
C TRP A 8 -21.85 11.11 17.50
N GLY A 9 -22.15 10.81 16.23
CA GLY A 9 -21.84 11.70 15.10
C GLY A 9 -20.41 11.59 14.59
N PHE A 10 -19.60 10.64 15.08
CA PHE A 10 -18.28 10.36 14.52
C PHE A 10 -18.38 9.46 13.29
N LYS A 11 -17.49 9.64 12.31
CA LYS A 11 -17.41 8.77 11.13
C LYS A 11 -16.87 7.36 11.45
N GLY A 12 -16.25 7.18 12.61
CA GLY A 12 -15.61 5.94 13.03
C GLY A 12 -15.00 6.08 14.42
N ASN A 13 -14.19 5.11 14.83
CA ASN A 13 -13.46 5.15 16.12
C ASN A 13 -12.42 6.28 16.11
N PRO A 14 -12.56 7.35 16.92
CA PRO A 14 -11.61 8.45 16.94
C PRO A 14 -10.26 8.07 17.55
N TYR A 15 -10.18 6.91 18.21
CA TYR A 15 -8.95 6.34 18.76
C TYR A 15 -8.34 5.27 17.86
N ASN A 16 -8.73 5.24 16.57
CA ASN A 16 -8.10 4.32 15.64
C ASN A 16 -6.60 4.67 15.48
N GLN A 17 -5.74 3.66 15.57
CA GLN A 17 -4.30 3.79 15.36
C GLN A 17 -3.87 3.28 13.98
N ASP A 18 -4.83 2.87 13.15
CA ASP A 18 -4.54 2.46 11.78
C ASP A 18 -3.92 3.63 10.99
N PRO A 19 -2.98 3.33 10.07
CA PRO A 19 -2.44 4.35 9.18
C PRO A 19 -3.55 5.00 8.34
N ILE A 20 -3.35 6.27 7.95
CA ILE A 20 -4.37 7.00 7.20
C ILE A 20 -4.74 6.30 5.88
N HIS A 21 -6.01 6.39 5.52
CA HIS A 21 -6.54 5.89 4.24
C HIS A 21 -6.75 7.01 3.19
N GLU A 22 -7.03 6.61 1.95
CA GLU A 22 -7.20 7.53 0.80
C GLU A 22 -8.31 8.58 0.98
N PHE A 23 -9.34 8.25 1.76
CA PHE A 23 -10.48 9.12 2.07
C PHE A 23 -10.27 9.97 3.33
N GLU A 24 -9.11 9.85 3.98
CA GLU A 24 -8.79 10.49 5.27
C GLU A 24 -7.61 11.47 5.16
N LEU A 25 -7.21 11.85 3.94
CA LEU A 25 -6.03 12.72 3.74
C LEU A 25 -6.17 14.06 4.46
N ASP A 26 -7.39 14.57 4.61
CA ASP A 26 -7.67 15.84 5.29
C ASP A 26 -7.41 15.76 6.82
N LEU A 27 -7.30 14.55 7.37
CA LEU A 27 -6.96 14.32 8.79
C LEU A 27 -5.45 14.30 9.04
N PHE A 28 -4.62 14.27 7.98
CA PHE A 28 -3.18 14.25 8.12
C PHE A 28 -2.65 15.66 8.40
N VAL A 29 -1.95 15.82 9.53
CA VAL A 29 -1.45 17.12 10.00
C VAL A 29 0.04 17.07 10.36
N GLY A 30 0.75 18.17 10.12
CA GLY A 30 2.18 18.30 10.39
C GLY A 30 3.08 17.65 9.33
N ARG A 31 4.34 17.40 9.69
CA ARG A 31 5.35 16.69 8.86
C ARG A 31 5.71 17.40 7.56
N GLU A 32 5.56 18.73 7.51
CA GLU A 32 5.75 19.53 6.30
C GLU A 32 7.17 19.45 5.77
N LYS A 33 8.16 19.35 6.68
CA LYS A 33 9.57 19.21 6.33
C LYS A 33 9.83 17.87 5.62
N GLU A 34 9.34 16.78 6.21
CA GLU A 34 9.49 15.43 5.67
C GLU A 34 8.75 15.28 4.35
N LEU A 35 7.55 15.86 4.23
CA LEU A 35 6.79 15.90 2.97
C LEU A 35 7.57 16.60 1.87
N LYS A 36 8.15 17.79 2.15
CA LYS A 36 8.97 18.52 1.18
C LYS A 36 10.20 17.71 0.75
N MET A 37 10.87 17.04 1.68
CA MET A 37 12.01 16.17 1.37
C MET A 37 11.59 15.00 0.48
N CYS A 38 10.49 14.33 0.79
CA CYS A 38 9.99 13.22 0.00
C CYS A 38 9.56 13.68 -1.41
N GLN A 39 8.86 14.80 -1.52
CA GLN A 39 8.45 15.38 -2.81
C GLN A 39 9.65 15.76 -3.66
N ALA A 40 10.68 16.37 -3.07
CA ALA A 40 11.92 16.69 -3.78
C ALA A 40 12.62 15.41 -4.28
N GLY A 41 12.68 14.36 -3.45
CA GLY A 41 13.21 13.06 -3.86
C GLY A 41 12.43 12.45 -5.03
N LEU A 42 11.10 12.43 -4.96
CA LEU A 42 10.24 11.89 -6.03
C LEU A 42 10.28 12.69 -7.34
N ALA A 43 10.69 13.96 -7.29
CA ALA A 43 10.91 14.77 -8.48
C ALA A 43 12.12 14.30 -9.31
N THR A 44 13.06 13.58 -8.69
CA THR A 44 14.21 12.98 -9.39
C THR A 44 13.83 11.68 -10.10
N GLU A 45 14.52 11.37 -11.20
CA GLU A 45 14.38 10.09 -11.88
C GLU A 45 14.92 8.93 -11.03
N ASN A 46 14.25 7.78 -11.05
CA ASN A 46 14.68 6.55 -10.37
C ASN A 46 14.91 6.69 -8.85
N ALA A 47 14.14 7.56 -8.19
CA ALA A 47 14.21 7.74 -6.74
C ALA A 47 13.70 6.50 -5.97
N ARG A 48 14.36 6.19 -4.86
CA ARG A 48 13.86 5.27 -3.83
C ARG A 48 13.89 6.02 -2.50
N ILE A 49 12.76 6.06 -1.82
CA ILE A 49 12.63 6.74 -0.53
C ILE A 49 12.48 5.69 0.56
N VAL A 50 13.27 5.84 1.61
CA VAL A 50 13.17 5.03 2.83
C VAL A 50 12.76 5.98 3.95
N ILE A 51 11.68 5.65 4.63
CA ILE A 51 11.16 6.44 5.77
C ILE A 51 11.43 5.63 7.04
N GLU A 52 12.34 6.12 7.86
CA GLU A 52 12.66 5.52 9.16
C GLU A 52 12.11 6.40 10.29
N GLY A 53 11.67 5.77 11.37
CA GLY A 53 11.24 6.47 12.56
C GLY A 53 10.91 5.50 13.69
N SER A 54 10.84 6.04 14.91
CA SER A 54 10.43 5.25 16.08
C SER A 54 9.01 4.70 15.91
N ARG A 55 8.70 3.65 16.66
CA ARG A 55 7.38 3.03 16.61
C ARG A 55 6.27 4.02 16.99
N GLY A 56 5.20 4.05 16.18
CA GLY A 56 4.00 4.85 16.46
C GLY A 56 4.10 6.33 16.05
N VAL A 57 5.17 6.75 15.38
CA VAL A 57 5.32 8.15 14.92
C VAL A 57 4.59 8.44 13.60
N GLY A 58 3.88 7.47 13.03
CA GLY A 58 3.11 7.64 11.80
C GLY A 58 3.94 7.60 10.51
N THR A 59 5.02 6.82 10.46
CA THR A 59 5.81 6.61 9.23
C THR A 59 4.97 6.03 8.10
N THR A 60 4.15 5.01 8.39
CA THR A 60 3.20 4.41 7.43
C THR A 60 2.15 5.43 6.97
N SER A 61 1.63 6.25 7.89
CA SER A 61 0.68 7.33 7.56
C SER A 61 1.30 8.37 6.64
N LEU A 62 2.56 8.78 6.87
CA LEU A 62 3.29 9.70 6.00
C LEU A 62 3.47 9.11 4.59
N GLY A 63 3.85 7.83 4.49
CA GLY A 63 3.96 7.11 3.23
C GLY A 63 2.63 7.04 2.47
N ASN A 64 1.54 6.69 3.18
CA ASN A 64 0.19 6.66 2.62
C ASN A 64 -0.29 8.03 2.17
N TYR A 65 -0.04 9.08 2.96
CA TYR A 65 -0.39 10.45 2.58
C TYR A 65 0.25 10.84 1.25
N LEU A 66 1.56 10.62 1.13
CA LEU A 66 2.31 10.93 -0.10
C LEU A 66 1.77 10.11 -1.28
N ARG A 67 1.60 8.80 -1.08
CA ARG A 67 1.08 7.84 -2.07
C ARG A 67 -0.27 8.26 -2.63
N TYR A 68 -1.24 8.52 -1.76
CA TYR A 68 -2.61 8.86 -2.15
C TYR A 68 -2.72 10.28 -2.70
N THR A 69 -1.92 11.23 -2.21
CA THR A 69 -1.87 12.59 -2.76
C THR A 69 -1.38 12.58 -4.21
N LEU A 70 -0.33 11.80 -4.51
CA LEU A 70 0.21 11.68 -5.86
C LEU A 70 -0.72 10.89 -6.78
N LEU A 71 -1.39 9.85 -6.26
CA LEU A 71 -2.41 9.12 -6.99
C LEU A 71 -3.57 10.05 -7.41
N LYS A 72 -4.08 10.88 -6.48
CA LYS A 72 -5.16 11.85 -6.77
C LYS A 72 -4.77 12.87 -7.84
N LYS A 73 -3.49 13.27 -7.88
CA LYS A 73 -2.95 14.16 -8.92
C LYS A 73 -2.73 13.48 -10.28
N LYS A 74 -2.84 12.15 -10.34
CA LYS A 74 -2.50 11.31 -11.50
C LYS A 74 -1.03 11.41 -11.93
N ASP A 75 -0.16 11.89 -11.05
CA ASP A 75 1.27 12.07 -11.34
C ASP A 75 2.04 10.73 -11.25
N TYR A 76 1.53 9.79 -10.44
CA TYR A 76 2.17 8.50 -10.17
C TYR A 76 1.13 7.39 -10.09
N TRP A 77 1.46 6.24 -10.66
CA TRP A 77 0.73 5.01 -10.38
C TRP A 77 1.30 4.38 -9.11
N THR A 78 0.41 3.94 -8.23
CA THR A 78 0.76 3.21 -7.01
C THR A 78 -0.22 2.06 -6.85
N PRO A 79 0.17 0.87 -6.37
CA PRO A 79 -0.81 -0.15 -6.02
C PRO A 79 -1.85 0.42 -5.03
N ILE A 80 -3.11 -0.01 -5.17
CA ILE A 80 -4.20 0.37 -4.27
C ILE A 80 -3.91 -0.15 -2.85
N VAL A 81 -3.19 -1.26 -2.75
CA VAL A 81 -2.88 -1.95 -1.50
C VAL A 81 -1.44 -1.71 -1.07
N GLU A 82 -1.19 -1.68 0.23
CA GLU A 82 0.16 -1.67 0.76
C GLU A 82 0.81 -3.05 0.57
N ILE A 83 2.05 -3.08 0.10
CA ILE A 83 2.85 -4.30 0.01
C ILE A 83 3.61 -4.42 1.33
N ALA A 84 3.01 -5.09 2.30
CA ALA A 84 3.66 -5.38 3.56
C ALA A 84 4.72 -6.46 3.40
N VAL A 85 5.77 -6.40 4.21
CA VAL A 85 6.79 -7.44 4.32
C VAL A 85 6.81 -7.96 5.74
N GLY A 86 6.86 -9.27 5.90
CA GLY A 86 6.92 -9.93 7.22
C GLY A 86 8.30 -10.46 7.55
N ASN A 87 8.49 -10.82 8.83
CA ASN A 87 9.65 -11.60 9.25
C ASN A 87 9.73 -12.93 8.48
N ASN A 88 10.95 -13.38 8.19
CA ASN A 88 11.26 -14.62 7.48
C ASN A 88 10.77 -14.68 6.02
N TRP A 89 10.45 -13.54 5.40
CA TRP A 89 10.20 -13.48 3.97
C TRP A 89 11.50 -13.67 3.19
N ASN A 90 11.45 -14.52 2.17
CA ASN A 90 12.52 -14.63 1.19
C ASN A 90 12.24 -13.73 -0.03
N GLN A 91 13.22 -13.64 -0.93
CA GLN A 91 13.13 -12.80 -2.13
C GLN A 91 11.95 -13.21 -3.03
N ASP A 92 11.68 -14.50 -3.17
CA ASP A 92 10.58 -15.00 -3.98
C ASP A 92 9.21 -14.55 -3.45
N MET A 93 9.01 -14.58 -2.12
CA MET A 93 7.78 -14.13 -1.48
C MET A 93 7.56 -12.63 -1.67
N LEU A 94 8.61 -11.83 -1.57
CA LEU A 94 8.53 -10.39 -1.82
C LEU A 94 8.11 -10.11 -3.27
N MET A 95 8.73 -10.81 -4.23
CA MET A 95 8.41 -10.67 -5.65
C MET A 95 6.98 -11.11 -5.95
N ALA A 96 6.58 -12.27 -5.43
CA ALA A 96 5.22 -12.80 -5.57
C ALA A 96 4.16 -11.83 -5.04
N ASN A 97 4.36 -11.28 -3.84
CA ASN A 97 3.43 -10.35 -3.23
C ASN A 97 3.39 -8.99 -3.93
N THR A 98 4.55 -8.51 -4.40
CA THR A 98 4.61 -7.29 -5.19
C THR A 98 3.82 -7.44 -6.48
N ILE A 99 4.11 -8.49 -7.27
CA ILE A 99 3.43 -8.74 -8.55
C ILE A 99 1.93 -8.96 -8.34
N ALA A 100 1.54 -9.70 -7.30
CA ALA A 100 0.15 -9.90 -6.94
C ALA A 100 -0.59 -8.59 -6.63
N ALA A 101 0.02 -7.73 -5.81
CA ALA A 101 -0.53 -6.42 -5.47
C ALA A 101 -0.66 -5.53 -6.72
N LEU A 102 0.32 -5.61 -7.63
CA LEU A 102 0.29 -4.89 -8.91
C LEU A 102 -0.89 -5.35 -9.77
N CYS A 103 -1.00 -6.65 -10.04
CA CYS A 103 -2.06 -7.20 -10.88
C CYS A 103 -3.45 -6.95 -10.30
N TRP A 104 -3.64 -7.15 -8.99
CA TRP A 104 -4.91 -6.83 -8.34
C TRP A 104 -5.27 -5.34 -8.51
N SER A 105 -4.30 -4.45 -8.30
CA SER A 105 -4.52 -3.00 -8.45
C SER A 105 -4.81 -2.60 -9.90
N LEU A 106 -4.18 -3.27 -10.88
CA LEU A 106 -4.46 -3.08 -12.30
C LEU A 106 -5.89 -3.52 -12.64
N GLU A 107 -6.32 -4.69 -12.18
CA GLU A 107 -7.69 -5.18 -12.36
C GLU A 107 -8.76 -4.23 -11.85
N GLN A 108 -8.54 -3.66 -10.66
CA GLN A 108 -9.51 -2.73 -10.06
C GLN A 108 -9.60 -1.40 -10.83
N ARG A 109 -8.49 -0.93 -11.43
CA ARG A 109 -8.46 0.33 -12.18
C ARG A 109 -8.82 0.16 -13.66
N HIS A 110 -8.58 -1.03 -14.21
CA HIS A 110 -8.77 -1.37 -15.61
C HIS A 110 -9.52 -2.71 -15.75
N PRO A 111 -10.83 -2.74 -15.42
CA PRO A 111 -11.63 -3.97 -15.50
C PRO A 111 -11.65 -4.61 -16.90
N GLU A 112 -11.40 -3.83 -17.95
CA GLU A 112 -11.27 -4.27 -19.33
C GLU A 112 -10.14 -5.30 -19.52
N LEU A 113 -9.06 -5.22 -18.72
CA LEU A 113 -7.92 -6.14 -18.80
C LEU A 113 -8.31 -7.59 -18.51
N ILE A 114 -9.40 -7.82 -17.76
CA ILE A 114 -9.90 -9.17 -17.46
C ILE A 114 -10.26 -9.93 -18.74
N LYS A 115 -10.60 -9.22 -19.82
CA LYS A 115 -10.92 -9.83 -21.12
C LYS A 115 -9.68 -10.18 -21.93
N ASP A 116 -8.55 -9.53 -21.66
CA ASP A 116 -7.29 -9.73 -22.38
C ASP A 116 -6.71 -11.12 -22.11
N ARG A 117 -6.30 -11.82 -23.17
CA ARG A 117 -5.75 -13.17 -23.08
C ARG A 117 -4.39 -13.20 -22.38
N LYS A 118 -3.49 -12.26 -22.68
CA LYS A 118 -2.16 -12.17 -22.05
C LYS A 118 -2.32 -11.88 -20.56
N TYR A 119 -3.27 -11.02 -20.21
CA TYR A 119 -3.55 -10.71 -18.81
C TYR A 119 -4.04 -11.96 -18.04
N LYS A 120 -4.91 -12.77 -18.64
CA LYS A 120 -5.34 -14.06 -18.05
C LYS A 120 -4.16 -15.02 -17.84
N GLU A 121 -3.25 -15.12 -18.81
CA GLU A 121 -2.05 -15.95 -18.70
C GLU A 121 -1.15 -15.49 -17.53
N ILE A 122 -0.91 -14.18 -17.41
CA ILE A 122 -0.17 -13.59 -16.28
C ILE A 122 -0.85 -13.90 -14.95
N LYS A 123 -2.17 -13.71 -14.88
CA LYS A 123 -2.96 -13.98 -13.67
C LYS A 123 -2.86 -15.44 -13.21
N MET A 124 -2.92 -16.39 -14.15
CA MET A 124 -2.76 -17.82 -13.84
C MET A 124 -1.39 -18.12 -13.22
N ILE A 125 -0.32 -17.56 -13.78
CA ILE A 125 1.05 -17.73 -13.24
C ILE A 125 1.13 -17.18 -11.82
N ILE A 126 0.58 -15.99 -11.59
CA ILE A 126 0.59 -15.36 -10.26
C ILE A 126 -0.21 -16.19 -9.26
N GLN A 127 -1.37 -16.72 -9.64
CA GLN A 127 -2.17 -17.59 -8.76
C GLN A 127 -1.38 -18.83 -8.34
N GLN A 128 -0.67 -19.49 -9.26
CA GLN A 128 0.18 -20.64 -8.94
C GLN A 128 1.31 -20.27 -7.97
N VAL A 129 1.94 -19.12 -8.18
CA VAL A 129 2.97 -18.59 -7.28
C VAL A 129 2.37 -18.33 -5.89
N GLN A 130 1.23 -17.65 -5.82
CA GLN A 130 0.56 -17.36 -4.55
C GLN A 130 0.16 -18.64 -3.81
N GLU A 131 -0.40 -19.64 -4.50
CA GLU A 131 -0.75 -20.94 -3.92
C GLU A 131 0.46 -21.66 -3.33
N LYS A 132 1.60 -21.61 -4.03
CA LYS A 132 2.87 -22.18 -3.55
C LYS A 132 3.36 -21.53 -2.25
N TYR A 133 3.16 -20.21 -2.10
CA TYR A 133 3.62 -19.46 -0.93
C TYR A 133 2.56 -19.27 0.17
N LYS A 134 1.30 -19.68 -0.08
CA LYS A 134 0.20 -19.63 0.90
C LYS A 134 0.46 -20.46 2.16
N SER A 135 1.23 -21.55 2.04
CA SER A 135 1.60 -22.42 3.17
C SER A 135 2.65 -21.83 4.11
N TYR A 136 3.37 -20.78 3.70
CA TYR A 136 4.46 -20.17 4.47
C TYR A 136 4.03 -18.94 5.29
N GLY A 137 2.72 -18.75 5.52
CA GLY A 137 2.22 -17.61 6.28
C GLY A 137 2.37 -16.27 5.54
N ALA A 138 2.63 -16.30 4.23
CA ALA A 138 2.45 -15.14 3.39
C ALA A 138 0.97 -14.77 3.47
N GLN A 139 0.65 -13.64 4.12
CA GLN A 139 -0.68 -13.04 4.16
C GLN A 139 -1.01 -12.51 2.76
N ILE A 140 -1.14 -13.42 1.81
CA ILE A 140 -1.56 -13.11 0.46
C ILE A 140 -3.09 -13.10 0.52
N LEU A 141 -3.64 -11.90 0.71
CA LEU A 141 -5.07 -11.57 0.87
C LEU A 141 -5.65 -11.81 2.27
N GLY A 142 -5.20 -11.01 3.23
CA GLY A 142 -5.85 -10.82 4.53
C GLY A 142 -6.08 -9.33 4.80
N PHE A 143 -7.01 -8.69 4.06
CA PHE A 143 -7.43 -7.33 4.38
C PHE A 143 -8.30 -7.37 5.65
N GLY A 144 -7.73 -6.93 6.77
CA GLY A 144 -8.48 -6.54 7.97
C GLY A 144 -8.77 -7.65 8.97
N ALA A 145 -7.75 -8.19 9.64
CA ALA A 145 -7.83 -8.62 11.03
C ALA A 145 -6.43 -8.99 11.53
N ASN A 146 -5.99 -8.32 12.59
CA ASN A 146 -4.72 -8.46 13.31
C ASN A 146 -3.57 -7.60 12.78
N SER A 147 -3.41 -6.47 13.46
CA SER A 147 -2.18 -5.70 13.58
C SER A 147 -1.03 -6.60 14.06
N VAL A 148 -0.33 -7.23 13.12
CA VAL A 148 0.98 -7.84 13.41
C VAL A 148 2.03 -6.78 13.08
N ARG A 149 2.64 -6.27 14.16
CA ARG A 149 3.80 -5.36 14.21
C ARG A 149 4.87 -5.78 13.20
N HIS A 150 5.38 -4.87 12.37
CA HIS A 150 6.78 -4.89 11.87
C HIS A 150 7.17 -3.54 11.24
N ASP A 151 8.47 -3.33 11.06
CA ASP A 151 9.10 -2.09 10.59
C ASP A 151 8.89 -1.92 9.06
N ASN A 152 8.23 -0.84 8.65
CA ASN A 152 7.74 -0.66 7.27
C ASN A 152 8.76 0.08 6.38
N CYS A 153 9.04 -0.49 5.20
CA CYS A 153 9.65 0.20 4.06
C CYS A 153 8.57 0.44 2.99
N CYS A 154 8.20 1.69 2.72
CA CYS A 154 7.28 2.05 1.65
C CYS A 154 8.05 2.38 0.36
N GLN A 155 7.86 1.58 -0.70
CA GLN A 155 8.36 1.92 -2.04
C GLN A 155 7.29 2.66 -2.85
N VAL A 156 7.63 3.87 -3.31
CA VAL A 156 6.86 4.63 -4.30
C VAL A 156 7.72 4.68 -5.57
N SER A 157 7.20 4.15 -6.68
CA SER A 157 7.89 4.17 -7.98
C SER A 157 7.09 4.98 -9.00
N LYS A 158 7.80 5.74 -9.84
CA LYS A 158 7.23 6.45 -10.99
C LYS A 158 7.12 5.47 -12.15
N LEU A 159 5.90 5.20 -12.62
CA LEU A 159 5.67 4.50 -13.88
C LEU A 159 5.49 5.54 -14.97
N TYR A 160 6.38 5.53 -15.96
CA TYR A 160 6.25 6.35 -17.15
C TYR A 160 5.00 5.92 -17.93
N GLN A 161 4.16 6.89 -18.28
CA GLN A 161 3.18 6.73 -19.35
C GLN A 161 3.82 7.32 -20.61
N GLU A 162 3.96 6.50 -21.65
CA GLU A 162 4.32 6.92 -23.01
C GLU A 162 3.17 7.70 -23.67
#